data_AF-A0A7L3NT12-F1
#
_entry.id   AF-A0A7L3NT12-F1
#
_cell.length_a   1.000
_cell.length_b   1.000
_cell.length_c   1.000
_cell.angle_alpha   90.00
_cell.angle_beta   90.00
_cell.angle_gamma   90.00
#
_symmetry.space_group_name_H-M   'P 1'
#
loop_
_entity.id
_entity.type
_entity.pdbx_description
1 polymer ?
#
loop_
_entity_poly.entity_id
_entity_poly.type
_entity_poly.pdbx_seq_one_letter_code
_entity_poly.pdbx_strand_id
1 'polypeptide(L)'
;EHLRRVQEENELQRQELEEEMVEYKEQSKQHALTIVALEDRLLEAKHQQKMLEEEKVTLLEKMEGSGGDAGKSTPGAQLEVCPAMESQSCLRGFQEELAVLQSTLLSKDTIITRLTKKLMETRARMSDMRGELSQEQKVELEQSLSRVKCQEQELNLLREKLSQMSSLLEKKDTALQAATEELRYTTWPGPDELASVVVSMEVTLSWKQEFSGAHAKNQLGCFLQETELDLASLGVKCRGLRHEETIQRQREGLAELRERIKVLEKKQSSAVMKKGLEPLLLLMKGSPEAKGWETGKEPLPMRFGGSIDLSLSVQVPDGVWHGAASSEVSGTMDICEKMYLDVLGALGRLMEVKALSGMESLKWLPRDEREKVGLQRQKDLELLYHKIRNLKSCLERKEEMLKGYKGSMEQLRLNKASLRRCQEEMARLEDEAYREAEEKALLREALERTQLQLSQEKKLLQAARVHKV
;
A
#
# COMPACT_ATOMS: atom_id res chain seq x y z
N GLU A 1 -10.98 -12.51 -35.26
CA GLU A 1 -10.91 -13.32 -34.02
C GLU A 1 -10.73 -12.50 -32.77
N HIS A 2 -9.62 -11.77 -32.58
CA HIS A 2 -9.31 -11.07 -31.31
C HIS A 2 -10.45 -10.17 -30.80
N LEU A 3 -11.10 -9.40 -31.67
CA LEU A 3 -12.28 -8.58 -31.33
C LEU A 3 -13.46 -9.40 -30.77
N ARG A 4 -13.66 -10.63 -31.25
CA ARG A 4 -14.73 -11.50 -30.74
C ARG A 4 -14.41 -12.00 -29.34
N ARG A 5 -13.17 -12.43 -29.08
CA ARG A 5 -12.72 -12.82 -27.73
C ARG A 5 -12.86 -11.69 -26.72
N VAL A 6 -12.47 -10.46 -27.09
CA VAL A 6 -12.64 -9.29 -26.22
C VAL A 6 -14.12 -8.97 -25.98
N GLN A 7 -15.00 -9.21 -26.95
CA GLN A 7 -16.44 -9.07 -26.75
C GLN A 7 -17.00 -10.17 -25.82
N GLU A 8 -16.62 -11.44 -26.04
CA GLU A 8 -16.98 -12.59 -25.19
C GLU A 8 -16.51 -12.38 -23.74
N GLU A 9 -15.29 -11.87 -23.53
CA GLU A 9 -14.73 -11.50 -22.22
C GLU A 9 -15.50 -10.34 -21.54
N ASN A 10 -15.93 -9.32 -22.30
CA ASN A 10 -16.75 -8.22 -21.76
C ASN A 10 -18.19 -8.65 -21.45
N GLU A 11 -18.74 -9.62 -22.17
CA GLU A 11 -20.07 -10.18 -21.92
C GLU A 11 -20.06 -11.09 -20.69
N LEU A 12 -19.00 -11.87 -20.47
CA LEU A 12 -18.76 -12.62 -19.23
C LEU A 12 -18.62 -11.70 -18.01
N GLN A 13 -17.74 -10.69 -18.07
CA GLN A 13 -17.56 -9.73 -16.96
C GLN A 13 -18.84 -8.98 -16.60
N ARG A 14 -19.75 -8.76 -17.57
CA ARG A 14 -21.08 -8.18 -17.31
C ARG A 14 -22.00 -9.14 -16.57
N GLN A 15 -21.95 -10.44 -16.87
CA GLN A 15 -22.73 -11.46 -16.17
C GLN A 15 -22.23 -11.62 -14.73
N GLU A 16 -20.91 -11.73 -14.51
CA GLU A 16 -20.29 -11.79 -13.18
C GLU A 16 -20.72 -10.58 -12.31
N LEU A 17 -20.65 -9.37 -12.85
CA LEU A 17 -21.06 -8.14 -12.14
C LEU A 17 -22.59 -8.05 -11.92
N GLU A 18 -23.41 -8.66 -12.77
CA GLU A 18 -24.87 -8.72 -12.57
C GLU A 18 -25.26 -9.74 -11.50
N GLU A 19 -24.56 -10.87 -11.42
CA GLU A 19 -24.69 -11.87 -10.35
C GLU A 19 -24.27 -11.30 -8.99
N GLU A 20 -23.09 -10.68 -8.87
CA GLU A 20 -22.66 -9.97 -7.66
C GLU A 20 -23.71 -8.91 -7.22
N MET A 21 -24.24 -8.15 -8.19
CA MET A 21 -25.30 -7.17 -7.95
C MET A 21 -26.62 -7.79 -7.46
N VAL A 22 -26.92 -9.05 -7.76
CA VAL A 22 -28.09 -9.76 -7.21
C VAL A 22 -27.78 -10.26 -5.80
N GLU A 23 -26.59 -10.81 -5.55
CA GLU A 23 -26.18 -11.25 -4.21
C GLU A 23 -26.17 -10.09 -3.21
N TYR A 24 -25.56 -8.95 -3.55
CA TYR A 24 -25.55 -7.77 -2.67
C TYR A 24 -26.96 -7.21 -2.39
N LYS A 25 -27.87 -7.26 -3.37
CA LYS A 25 -29.29 -6.89 -3.16
C LYS A 25 -29.98 -7.85 -2.20
N GLU A 26 -29.71 -9.15 -2.28
CA GLU A 26 -30.29 -10.14 -1.37
C GLU A 26 -29.71 -10.00 0.05
N GLN A 27 -28.38 -9.88 0.19
CA GLN A 27 -27.74 -9.56 1.48
C GLN A 27 -28.35 -8.29 2.12
N SER A 28 -28.60 -7.25 1.31
CA SER A 28 -29.24 -6.02 1.79
C SER A 28 -30.68 -6.24 2.30
N LYS A 29 -31.48 -7.10 1.66
CA LYS A 29 -32.82 -7.50 2.16
C LYS A 29 -32.71 -8.29 3.47
N GLN A 30 -31.81 -9.27 3.53
CA GLN A 30 -31.63 -10.11 4.72
C GLN A 30 -31.16 -9.28 5.93
N HIS A 31 -30.26 -8.31 5.71
CA HIS A 31 -29.91 -7.32 6.73
C HIS A 31 -31.10 -6.44 7.15
N ALA A 32 -31.92 -5.95 6.22
CA ALA A 32 -33.11 -5.16 6.55
C ALA A 32 -34.14 -5.96 7.39
N LEU A 33 -34.42 -7.21 7.02
CA LEU A 33 -35.27 -8.11 7.79
C LEU A 33 -34.69 -8.40 9.19
N THR A 34 -33.37 -8.58 9.28
CA THR A 34 -32.67 -8.78 10.57
C THR A 34 -32.76 -7.55 11.46
N ILE A 35 -32.68 -6.34 10.90
CA ILE A 35 -32.83 -5.08 11.65
C ILE A 35 -34.24 -4.98 12.23
N VAL A 36 -35.30 -5.17 11.42
CA VAL A 36 -36.69 -5.10 11.91
C VAL A 36 -36.93 -6.12 13.03
N ALA A 37 -36.47 -7.37 12.87
CA ALA A 37 -36.60 -8.39 13.90
C ALA A 37 -35.79 -8.09 15.20
N LEU A 38 -34.78 -7.22 15.14
CA LEU A 38 -34.07 -6.72 16.33
C LEU A 38 -34.74 -5.49 16.93
N GLU A 39 -35.37 -4.64 16.13
CA GLU A 39 -36.19 -3.51 16.58
C GLU A 39 -37.44 -3.98 17.33
N ASP A 40 -38.17 -4.97 16.80
CA ASP A 40 -39.32 -5.59 17.46
C ASP A 40 -38.94 -6.16 18.84
N ARG A 41 -37.86 -6.94 18.90
CA ARG A 41 -37.34 -7.52 20.16
C ARG A 41 -36.87 -6.46 21.15
N LEU A 42 -36.41 -5.30 20.68
CA LEU A 42 -36.05 -4.16 21.52
C LEU A 42 -37.30 -3.47 22.09
N LEU A 43 -38.39 -3.38 21.30
CA LEU A 43 -39.69 -2.89 21.76
C LEU A 43 -40.31 -3.83 22.80
N GLU A 44 -40.24 -5.15 22.60
CA GLU A 44 -40.64 -6.17 23.58
C GLU A 44 -39.88 -6.02 24.90
N ALA A 45 -38.54 -5.97 24.85
CA ALA A 45 -37.69 -5.82 26.02
C ALA A 45 -37.96 -4.49 26.77
N LYS A 46 -38.24 -3.41 26.03
CA LYS A 46 -38.63 -2.10 26.60
C LYS A 46 -40.00 -2.14 27.26
N HIS A 47 -40.95 -2.91 26.71
CA HIS A 47 -42.25 -3.13 27.35
C HIS A 47 -42.09 -3.94 28.65
N GLN A 48 -41.29 -5.02 28.63
CA GLN A 48 -40.97 -5.81 29.83
C GLN A 48 -40.29 -4.96 30.92
N GLN A 49 -39.34 -4.09 30.55
CA GLN A 49 -38.73 -3.15 31.50
C GLN A 49 -39.79 -2.23 32.14
N LYS A 50 -40.71 -1.67 31.36
CA LYS A 50 -41.79 -0.82 31.89
C LYS A 50 -42.70 -1.56 32.86
N MET A 51 -43.06 -2.81 32.57
CA MET A 51 -43.86 -3.64 33.48
C MET A 51 -43.12 -3.93 34.80
N LEU A 52 -41.80 -4.18 34.75
CA LEU A 52 -40.98 -4.40 35.94
C LEU A 52 -40.77 -3.11 36.76
N GLU A 53 -40.68 -1.95 36.11
CA GLU A 53 -40.64 -0.64 36.78
C GLU A 53 -41.97 -0.33 37.47
N GLU A 54 -43.11 -0.64 36.83
CA GLU A 54 -44.44 -0.52 37.44
C GLU A 54 -44.63 -1.50 38.60
N GLU A 55 -44.26 -2.77 38.45
CA GLU A 55 -44.30 -3.76 39.54
C GLU A 55 -43.46 -3.29 40.74
N LYS A 56 -42.23 -2.83 40.50
CA LYS A 56 -41.34 -2.27 41.52
C LYS A 56 -41.98 -1.09 42.26
N VAL A 57 -42.68 -0.19 41.57
CA VAL A 57 -43.43 0.91 42.23
C VAL A 57 -44.52 0.34 43.13
N THR A 58 -45.36 -0.59 42.65
CA THR A 58 -46.42 -1.18 43.51
C THR A 58 -45.87 -1.99 44.68
N LEU A 59 -44.64 -2.53 44.59
CA LEU A 59 -43.97 -3.21 45.70
C LEU A 59 -43.44 -2.21 46.73
N LEU A 60 -42.90 -1.07 46.30
CA LEU A 60 -42.49 0.03 47.20
C LEU A 60 -43.71 0.58 47.95
N GLU A 61 -44.81 0.87 47.26
CA GLU A 61 -46.07 1.33 47.86
C GLU A 61 -46.63 0.33 48.91
N LYS A 62 -46.49 -0.98 48.66
CA LYS A 62 -46.90 -2.02 49.64
C LYS A 62 -46.01 -2.07 50.87
N MET A 63 -44.69 -1.83 50.74
CA MET A 63 -43.78 -1.73 51.90
C MET A 63 -44.07 -0.45 52.71
N GLU A 64 -44.27 0.67 52.03
CA GLU A 64 -44.54 1.96 52.67
C GLU A 64 -45.91 1.95 53.39
N GLY A 65 -46.93 1.36 52.76
CA GLY A 65 -48.25 1.12 53.35
C GLY A 65 -48.32 0.08 54.48
N SER A 66 -47.25 -0.71 54.71
CA SER A 66 -47.18 -1.69 55.82
C SER A 66 -46.29 -1.26 56.99
N GLY A 67 -45.56 -0.14 56.89
CA GLY A 67 -44.87 0.50 58.01
C GLY A 67 -45.78 1.31 58.96
N GLY A 68 -47.10 1.23 58.78
CA GLY A 68 -48.07 2.21 59.29
C GLY A 68 -48.82 1.89 60.59
N ASP A 69 -48.58 0.76 61.27
CA ASP A 69 -49.24 0.46 62.56
C ASP A 69 -48.34 -0.28 63.56
N ALA A 70 -47.71 0.48 64.47
CA ALA A 70 -46.93 -0.02 65.60
C ALA A 70 -46.99 0.96 66.79
N GLY A 71 -48.19 1.46 67.10
CA GLY A 71 -48.38 2.73 67.80
C GLY A 71 -48.95 2.72 69.23
N LYS A 72 -48.59 1.77 70.12
CA LYS A 72 -48.60 1.89 71.63
C LYS A 72 -48.53 0.51 72.35
N SER A 73 -47.43 0.23 73.05
CA SER A 73 -47.48 -0.35 74.41
C SER A 73 -46.12 -0.34 75.16
N THR A 74 -46.26 0.00 76.45
CA THR A 74 -45.35 0.05 77.61
C THR A 74 -44.25 -1.04 77.69
N PRO A 75 -43.05 -0.76 78.27
CA PRO A 75 -41.86 -1.62 78.14
C PRO A 75 -41.74 -2.74 79.20
N GLY A 76 -40.93 -3.76 78.90
CA GLY A 76 -40.24 -4.56 79.94
C GLY A 76 -40.09 -6.06 79.68
N ALA A 77 -39.12 -6.47 78.85
CA ALA A 77 -38.47 -7.78 78.94
C ALA A 77 -37.12 -7.75 78.20
N GLN A 78 -36.13 -8.49 78.70
CA GLN A 78 -34.82 -8.64 78.04
C GLN A 78 -34.82 -9.87 77.12
N LEU A 79 -34.46 -9.69 75.86
CA LEU A 79 -33.72 -10.73 75.13
C LEU A 79 -32.74 -10.08 74.15
N GLU A 80 -31.46 -10.20 74.47
CA GLU A 80 -30.36 -9.58 73.74
C GLU A 80 -30.01 -10.41 72.50
N VAL A 81 -30.72 -10.16 71.40
CA VAL A 81 -30.35 -10.67 70.06
C VAL A 81 -29.60 -9.58 69.31
N CYS A 82 -28.27 -9.64 69.36
CA CYS A 82 -27.40 -8.62 68.78
C CYS A 82 -27.56 -8.54 67.24
N PRO A 83 -27.92 -7.38 66.65
CA PRO A 83 -28.01 -7.21 65.19
C PRO A 83 -26.64 -7.23 64.47
N ALA A 84 -25.56 -7.42 65.22
CA ALA A 84 -24.20 -7.50 64.70
C ALA A 84 -23.98 -8.65 63.71
N MET A 85 -24.69 -9.77 63.85
CA MET A 85 -24.38 -10.98 63.05
C MET A 85 -24.82 -10.84 61.58
N GLU A 86 -25.91 -10.13 61.32
CA GLU A 86 -26.41 -9.86 59.97
C GLU A 86 -25.66 -8.70 59.29
N SER A 87 -25.28 -7.66 60.06
CA SER A 87 -24.40 -6.61 59.52
C SER A 87 -23.00 -7.16 59.18
N GLN A 88 -22.50 -8.11 59.95
CA GLN A 88 -21.20 -8.75 59.71
C GLN A 88 -21.20 -9.73 58.53
N SER A 89 -22.33 -10.40 58.22
CA SER A 89 -22.43 -11.20 56.99
C SER A 89 -22.53 -10.33 55.74
N CYS A 90 -23.28 -9.21 55.80
CA CYS A 90 -23.35 -8.23 54.72
C CYS A 90 -21.98 -7.58 54.43
N LEU A 91 -21.27 -7.12 55.47
CA LEU A 91 -19.91 -6.56 55.33
C LEU A 91 -18.90 -7.58 54.79
N ARG A 92 -19.04 -8.86 55.15
CA ARG A 92 -18.21 -9.95 54.60
C ARG A 92 -18.44 -10.11 53.10
N GLY A 93 -19.69 -10.12 52.64
CA GLY A 93 -20.03 -10.22 51.21
C GLY A 93 -19.36 -9.13 50.38
N PHE A 94 -19.45 -7.86 50.81
CA PHE A 94 -18.77 -6.77 50.13
C PHE A 94 -17.23 -6.86 50.16
N GLN A 95 -16.63 -7.39 51.24
CA GLN A 95 -15.18 -7.62 51.29
C GLN A 95 -14.75 -8.73 50.32
N GLU A 96 -15.54 -9.80 50.19
CA GLU A 96 -15.29 -10.90 49.26
C GLU A 96 -15.49 -10.45 47.80
N GLU A 97 -16.52 -9.66 47.50
CA GLU A 97 -16.72 -9.02 46.19
C GLU A 97 -15.58 -8.06 45.82
N LEU A 98 -15.13 -7.22 46.76
CA LEU A 98 -13.98 -6.32 46.53
C LEU A 98 -12.69 -7.10 46.27
N ALA A 99 -12.43 -8.19 46.99
CA ALA A 99 -11.27 -9.06 46.76
C ALA A 99 -11.34 -9.73 45.38
N VAL A 100 -12.52 -10.21 44.97
CA VAL A 100 -12.75 -10.74 43.61
C VAL A 100 -12.50 -9.65 42.57
N LEU A 101 -13.09 -8.47 42.70
CA LEU A 101 -12.90 -7.36 41.77
C LEU A 101 -11.43 -6.96 41.63
N GLN A 102 -10.69 -6.82 42.74
CA GLN A 102 -9.25 -6.56 42.75
C GLN A 102 -8.46 -7.66 42.02
N SER A 103 -8.80 -8.94 42.24
CA SER A 103 -8.16 -10.06 41.53
C SER A 103 -8.43 -10.03 40.01
N THR A 104 -9.63 -9.61 39.58
CA THR A 104 -9.96 -9.47 38.16
C THR A 104 -9.34 -8.23 37.52
N LEU A 105 -9.07 -7.17 38.30
CA LEU A 105 -8.33 -6.00 37.82
C LEU A 105 -6.86 -6.38 37.57
N LEU A 106 -6.20 -6.98 38.56
CA LEU A 106 -4.83 -7.47 38.43
C LEU A 106 -4.66 -8.46 37.26
N SER A 107 -5.60 -9.40 37.07
CA SER A 107 -5.51 -10.32 35.93
C SER A 107 -5.70 -9.61 34.59
N LYS A 108 -6.59 -8.62 34.48
CA LYS A 108 -6.70 -7.75 33.29
C LYS A 108 -5.41 -6.97 33.05
N ASP A 109 -4.75 -6.46 34.08
CA ASP A 109 -3.47 -5.75 33.94
C ASP A 109 -2.34 -6.68 33.46
N THR A 110 -2.29 -7.94 33.90
CA THR A 110 -1.34 -8.92 33.32
C THR A 110 -1.64 -9.21 31.84
N ILE A 111 -2.91 -9.15 31.42
CA ILE A 111 -3.29 -9.31 30.02
C ILE A 111 -2.90 -8.07 29.20
N ILE A 112 -3.18 -6.86 29.70
CA ILE A 112 -2.84 -5.58 29.06
C ILE A 112 -1.32 -5.46 28.90
N THR A 113 -0.53 -5.67 29.96
CA THR A 113 0.94 -5.63 29.89
C THR A 113 1.51 -6.65 28.91
N ARG A 114 0.97 -7.89 28.88
CA ARG A 114 1.35 -8.93 27.91
C ARG A 114 0.98 -8.56 26.46
N LEU A 115 -0.16 -7.92 26.23
CA LEU A 115 -0.57 -7.44 24.90
C LEU A 115 0.29 -6.25 24.44
N THR A 116 0.56 -5.28 25.33
CA THR A 116 1.46 -4.15 25.07
C THR A 116 2.87 -4.65 24.72
N LYS A 117 3.40 -5.65 25.45
CA LYS A 117 4.68 -6.30 25.11
C LYS A 117 4.65 -6.91 23.71
N LYS A 118 3.62 -7.69 23.35
CA LYS A 118 3.47 -8.26 22.00
C LYS A 118 3.37 -7.19 20.91
N LEU A 119 2.73 -6.06 21.19
CA LEU A 119 2.61 -4.93 20.25
C LEU A 119 3.97 -4.23 20.05
N MET A 120 4.77 -4.08 21.11
CA MET A 120 6.14 -3.59 20.98
C MET A 120 7.03 -4.57 20.20
N GLU A 121 6.91 -5.87 20.46
CA GLU A 121 7.65 -6.93 19.74
C GLU A 121 7.31 -6.99 18.24
N THR A 122 6.04 -6.87 17.86
CA THR A 122 5.65 -6.81 16.44
C THR A 122 6.05 -5.48 15.80
N ARG A 123 5.98 -4.36 16.54
CA ARG A 123 6.46 -3.06 16.06
C ARG A 123 7.96 -3.04 15.82
N ALA A 124 8.75 -3.69 16.66
CA ALA A 124 10.19 -3.89 16.45
C ALA A 124 10.44 -4.67 15.15
N ARG A 125 9.84 -5.86 15.00
CA ARG A 125 9.96 -6.68 13.77
C ARG A 125 9.52 -5.91 12.49
N MET A 126 8.48 -5.08 12.56
CA MET A 126 8.04 -4.21 11.46
C MET A 126 8.92 -2.95 11.22
N SER A 127 9.88 -2.71 12.10
CA SER A 127 10.98 -1.77 11.90
C SER A 127 12.18 -2.48 11.29
N ASP A 128 12.51 -3.68 11.78
CA ASP A 128 13.62 -4.52 11.29
C ASP A 128 13.42 -4.89 9.82
N MET A 129 12.28 -5.52 9.48
CA MET A 129 11.92 -5.85 8.09
C MET A 129 11.88 -4.63 7.15
N ARG A 130 11.63 -3.43 7.69
CA ARG A 130 11.63 -2.18 6.92
C ARG A 130 13.06 -1.69 6.65
N GLY A 131 13.95 -1.87 7.62
CA GLY A 131 15.39 -1.64 7.43
C GLY A 131 15.99 -2.63 6.42
N GLU A 132 15.62 -3.91 6.52
CA GLU A 132 16.01 -4.97 5.59
C GLU A 132 15.57 -4.64 4.16
N LEU A 133 14.27 -4.40 3.91
CA LEU A 133 13.76 -4.00 2.60
C LEU A 133 14.42 -2.71 2.06
N SER A 134 14.68 -1.72 2.91
CA SER A 134 15.38 -0.49 2.52
C SER A 134 16.85 -0.73 2.15
N GLN A 135 17.50 -1.74 2.75
CA GLN A 135 18.88 -2.11 2.47
C GLN A 135 18.97 -3.00 1.21
N GLU A 136 18.00 -3.89 0.98
CA GLU A 136 17.87 -4.65 -0.27
C GLU A 136 17.68 -3.71 -1.47
N GLN A 137 16.75 -2.75 -1.38
CA GLN A 137 16.54 -1.72 -2.41
C GLN A 137 17.81 -0.90 -2.68
N LYS A 138 18.57 -0.54 -1.64
CA LYS A 138 19.85 0.14 -1.79
C LYS A 138 20.87 -0.72 -2.55
N VAL A 139 20.99 -2.01 -2.20
CA VAL A 139 21.94 -2.93 -2.85
C VAL A 139 21.55 -3.20 -4.30
N GLU A 140 20.27 -3.35 -4.62
CA GLU A 140 19.80 -3.47 -6.01
C GLU A 140 20.09 -2.20 -6.83
N LEU A 141 19.92 -1.01 -6.24
CA LEU A 141 20.29 0.25 -6.87
C LEU A 141 21.82 0.34 -7.10
N GLU A 142 22.65 -0.04 -6.13
CA GLU A 142 24.11 -0.08 -6.27
C GLU A 142 24.57 -1.09 -7.36
N GLN A 143 23.91 -2.24 -7.48
CA GLN A 143 24.15 -3.22 -8.54
C GLN A 143 23.68 -2.75 -9.93
N SER A 144 22.54 -2.05 -10.00
CA SER A 144 22.06 -1.50 -11.28
C SER A 144 22.97 -0.36 -11.77
N LEU A 145 23.45 0.49 -10.85
CA LEU A 145 24.36 1.59 -11.14
C LEU A 145 25.75 1.11 -11.57
N SER A 146 26.29 0.04 -10.98
CA SER A 146 27.55 -0.55 -11.44
C SER A 146 27.42 -1.19 -12.83
N ARG A 147 26.33 -1.91 -13.09
CA ARG A 147 26.00 -2.46 -14.43
C ARG A 147 25.90 -1.37 -15.49
N VAL A 148 25.21 -0.26 -15.22
CA VAL A 148 25.10 0.88 -16.14
C VAL A 148 26.47 1.51 -16.43
N LYS A 149 27.34 1.65 -15.42
CA LYS A 149 28.71 2.16 -15.63
C LYS A 149 29.57 1.25 -16.52
N CYS A 150 29.44 -0.07 -16.40
CA CYS A 150 30.12 -1.00 -17.31
C CYS A 150 29.61 -0.85 -18.76
N GLN A 151 28.28 -0.76 -18.94
CA GLN A 151 27.67 -0.54 -20.26
C GLN A 151 28.05 0.82 -20.87
N GLU A 152 28.19 1.87 -20.05
CA GLU A 152 28.68 3.18 -20.49
C GLU A 152 30.14 3.11 -20.97
N GLN A 153 31.00 2.38 -20.26
CA GLN A 153 32.40 2.13 -20.67
C GLN A 153 32.49 1.35 -21.99
N GLU A 154 31.67 0.30 -22.16
CA GLU A 154 31.57 -0.45 -23.42
C GLU A 154 31.09 0.42 -24.58
N LEU A 155 30.05 1.24 -24.37
CA LEU A 155 29.54 2.16 -25.39
C LEU A 155 30.55 3.23 -25.78
N ASN A 156 31.35 3.74 -24.84
CA ASN A 156 32.42 4.68 -25.14
C ASN A 156 33.55 4.02 -25.95
N LEU A 157 33.99 2.81 -25.59
CA LEU A 157 34.97 2.04 -26.37
C LEU A 157 34.47 1.71 -27.79
N LEU A 158 33.17 1.43 -27.96
CA LEU A 158 32.56 1.22 -29.27
C LEU A 158 32.49 2.53 -30.08
N ARG A 159 32.15 3.65 -29.44
CA ARG A 159 32.16 4.99 -30.06
C ARG A 159 33.56 5.40 -30.53
N GLU A 160 34.60 5.10 -29.76
CA GLU A 160 36.01 5.30 -30.16
C GLU A 160 36.40 4.42 -31.35
N LYS A 161 36.01 3.14 -31.38
CA LYS A 161 36.26 2.26 -32.54
C LYS A 161 35.54 2.75 -33.80
N LEU A 162 34.32 3.28 -33.66
CA LEU A 162 33.57 3.87 -34.77
C LEU A 162 34.22 5.17 -35.29
N SER A 163 34.73 6.04 -34.41
CA SER A 163 35.45 7.25 -34.87
C SER A 163 36.79 6.91 -35.52
N GLN A 164 37.50 5.88 -35.04
CA GLN A 164 38.68 5.33 -35.71
C GLN A 164 38.35 4.80 -37.12
N MET A 165 37.30 3.97 -37.26
CA MET A 165 36.82 3.48 -38.56
C MET A 165 36.42 4.61 -39.50
N SER A 166 35.65 5.60 -39.02
CA SER A 166 35.28 6.78 -39.81
C SER A 166 36.52 7.53 -40.30
N SER A 167 37.51 7.77 -39.43
CA SER A 167 38.77 8.42 -39.83
C SER A 167 39.63 7.62 -40.83
N LEU A 168 39.37 6.31 -40.97
CA LEU A 168 40.01 5.44 -41.96
C LEU A 168 39.22 5.41 -43.27
N LEU A 169 37.88 5.50 -43.23
CA LEU A 169 37.03 5.65 -44.41
C LEU A 169 37.31 6.98 -45.11
N GLU A 170 37.29 8.11 -44.40
CA GLU A 170 37.63 9.44 -44.95
C GLU A 170 39.01 9.44 -45.66
N LYS A 171 40.01 8.74 -45.09
CA LYS A 171 41.34 8.58 -45.69
C LYS A 171 41.37 7.66 -46.92
N LYS A 172 40.41 6.76 -47.07
CA LYS A 172 40.24 5.93 -48.28
C LYS A 172 39.42 6.65 -49.33
N ASP A 173 38.39 7.38 -48.96
CA ASP A 173 37.54 8.11 -49.89
C ASP A 173 38.30 9.31 -50.50
N THR A 174 39.09 10.04 -49.71
CA THR A 174 40.02 11.07 -50.25
C THR A 174 41.11 10.47 -51.15
N ALA A 175 41.66 9.31 -50.82
CA ALA A 175 42.64 8.62 -51.67
C ALA A 175 42.00 8.06 -52.97
N LEU A 176 40.75 7.61 -52.91
CA LEU A 176 39.97 7.19 -54.08
C LEU A 176 39.61 8.38 -54.97
N GLN A 177 39.21 9.52 -54.39
CA GLN A 177 38.97 10.77 -55.12
C GLN A 177 40.23 11.18 -55.89
N ALA A 178 41.38 11.30 -55.23
CA ALA A 178 42.65 11.60 -55.87
C ALA A 178 43.01 10.59 -56.97
N ALA A 179 42.82 9.29 -56.75
CA ALA A 179 43.04 8.27 -57.79
C ALA A 179 42.07 8.41 -58.99
N THR A 180 40.80 8.80 -58.77
CA THR A 180 39.87 9.10 -59.87
C THR A 180 40.15 10.42 -60.58
N GLU A 181 40.87 11.34 -59.94
CA GLU A 181 41.30 12.61 -60.54
C GLU A 181 42.55 12.41 -61.39
N GLU A 182 43.56 11.67 -60.90
CA GLU A 182 44.68 11.16 -61.70
C GLU A 182 44.20 10.37 -62.93
N LEU A 183 43.19 9.51 -62.76
CA LEU A 183 42.55 8.81 -63.87
C LEU A 183 41.83 9.76 -64.84
N ARG A 184 41.23 10.88 -64.38
CA ARG A 184 40.65 11.90 -65.28
C ARG A 184 41.72 12.66 -66.05
N TYR A 185 42.83 13.04 -65.42
CA TYR A 185 43.94 13.72 -66.09
C TYR A 185 44.64 12.81 -67.12
N THR A 186 44.78 11.52 -66.85
CA THR A 186 45.37 10.54 -67.78
C THR A 186 44.39 10.02 -68.84
N THR A 187 43.08 10.04 -68.59
CA THR A 187 42.03 9.63 -69.55
C THR A 187 41.45 10.81 -70.36
N TRP A 188 42.03 12.01 -70.24
CA TRP A 188 41.71 13.17 -71.10
C TRP A 188 42.85 13.46 -72.08
N PRO A 189 42.99 12.69 -73.18
CA PRO A 189 43.78 13.17 -74.31
C PRO A 189 43.13 14.42 -74.86
N GLY A 190 43.93 15.46 -75.12
CA GLY A 190 43.48 16.61 -75.91
C GLY A 190 43.10 16.16 -77.33
N PRO A 191 42.27 16.94 -78.08
CA PRO A 191 41.74 16.51 -79.38
C PRO A 191 42.74 16.16 -80.51
N ASP A 192 44.06 16.28 -80.30
CA ASP A 192 45.12 16.04 -81.30
C ASP A 192 45.89 14.70 -81.15
N GLU A 193 45.85 13.99 -80.00
CA GLU A 193 46.72 12.82 -79.78
C GLU A 193 46.08 11.43 -80.03
N LEU A 194 44.87 11.38 -80.58
CA LEU A 194 44.20 10.12 -80.97
C LEU A 194 44.85 9.40 -82.18
N ALA A 195 45.95 9.93 -82.73
CA ALA A 195 46.66 9.40 -83.89
C ALA A 195 47.89 8.53 -83.58
N SER A 196 48.46 8.58 -82.36
CA SER A 196 49.75 7.94 -82.04
C SER A 196 49.63 6.56 -81.38
N VAL A 197 48.62 6.36 -80.53
CA VAL A 197 48.54 5.23 -79.60
C VAL A 197 48.35 3.86 -80.29
N VAL A 198 47.81 3.84 -81.51
CA VAL A 198 47.59 2.60 -82.30
C VAL A 198 48.91 1.92 -82.70
N VAL A 199 50.05 2.63 -82.67
CA VAL A 199 51.35 2.14 -83.18
C VAL A 199 52.26 1.57 -82.07
N SER A 200 51.85 1.61 -80.79
CA SER A 200 52.70 1.19 -79.65
C SER A 200 52.18 0.00 -78.83
N MET A 201 51.30 -0.84 -79.40
CA MET A 201 50.80 -2.06 -78.74
C MET A 201 51.26 -3.38 -79.42
N GLU A 202 52.48 -3.41 -79.98
CA GLU A 202 53.10 -4.64 -80.53
C GLU A 202 54.48 -5.00 -79.96
N VAL A 203 55.10 -4.15 -79.12
CA VAL A 203 56.53 -4.28 -78.72
C VAL A 203 56.74 -4.63 -77.23
N THR A 204 55.74 -5.23 -76.56
CA THR A 204 55.79 -5.49 -75.10
C THR A 204 55.40 -6.92 -74.69
N LEU A 205 55.68 -7.92 -75.55
CA LEU A 205 55.43 -9.34 -75.29
C LEU A 205 56.73 -10.18 -75.09
N SER A 206 57.84 -9.56 -74.69
CA SER A 206 59.19 -10.18 -74.82
C SER A 206 60.12 -10.15 -73.58
N TRP A 207 59.64 -9.85 -72.36
CA TRP A 207 60.53 -9.78 -71.17
C TRP A 207 59.94 -10.34 -69.85
N LYS A 208 58.98 -11.27 -69.88
CA LYS A 208 58.52 -11.98 -68.66
C LYS A 208 58.31 -13.48 -68.86
N GLN A 209 59.37 -14.14 -69.33
CA GLN A 209 59.61 -15.56 -69.10
C GLN A 209 61.00 -15.72 -68.47
N GLU A 210 61.21 -16.78 -67.69
CA GLU A 210 62.46 -17.11 -66.99
C GLU A 210 62.94 -16.14 -65.88
N PHE A 211 62.29 -16.24 -64.71
CA PHE A 211 63.05 -16.41 -63.46
C PHE A 211 62.26 -17.29 -62.49
N SER A 212 62.77 -18.50 -62.21
CA SER A 212 62.22 -19.46 -61.25
C SER A 212 63.30 -19.75 -60.20
N GLY A 213 63.03 -19.50 -58.91
CA GLY A 213 64.14 -19.34 -57.95
C GLY A 213 63.85 -19.37 -56.45
N ALA A 214 62.75 -20.00 -56.01
CA ALA A 214 62.52 -20.51 -54.64
C ALA A 214 62.51 -19.57 -53.38
N HIS A 215 61.75 -20.04 -52.38
CA HIS A 215 61.82 -19.70 -50.94
C HIS A 215 61.69 -18.25 -50.44
N ALA A 216 60.44 -17.81 -50.23
CA ALA A 216 60.02 -17.25 -48.93
C ALA A 216 58.49 -17.39 -48.70
N LYS A 217 58.09 -18.11 -47.63
CA LYS A 217 56.80 -17.98 -46.89
C LYS A 217 55.53 -17.74 -47.75
N ASN A 218 54.64 -18.70 -48.01
CA ASN A 218 54.19 -19.80 -47.14
C ASN A 218 53.93 -19.41 -45.67
N GLN A 219 53.41 -18.19 -45.45
CA GLN A 219 52.83 -17.78 -44.15
C GLN A 219 51.46 -17.07 -44.26
N LEU A 220 50.89 -16.87 -45.47
CA LEU A 220 49.54 -16.30 -45.65
C LEU A 220 48.48 -17.31 -46.09
N GLY A 221 48.84 -18.31 -46.91
CA GLY A 221 47.88 -19.30 -47.43
C GLY A 221 47.25 -20.18 -46.34
N CYS A 222 48.07 -20.76 -45.46
CA CYS A 222 47.57 -21.63 -44.38
C CYS A 222 46.65 -20.87 -43.41
N PHE A 223 47.00 -19.64 -43.03
CA PHE A 223 46.20 -18.84 -42.10
C PHE A 223 44.79 -18.58 -42.63
N LEU A 224 44.62 -18.26 -43.92
CA LEU A 224 43.28 -18.08 -44.50
C LEU A 224 42.49 -19.39 -44.50
N GLN A 225 43.09 -20.51 -44.90
CA GLN A 225 42.38 -21.79 -45.00
C GLN A 225 42.04 -22.41 -43.63
N GLU A 226 42.92 -22.27 -42.63
CA GLU A 226 42.62 -22.63 -41.23
C GLU A 226 41.56 -21.70 -40.63
N THR A 227 41.59 -20.39 -40.94
CA THR A 227 40.59 -19.44 -40.45
C THR A 227 39.22 -19.66 -41.10
N GLU A 228 39.13 -20.02 -42.39
CA GLU A 228 37.86 -20.37 -43.03
C GLU A 228 37.27 -21.67 -42.47
N LEU A 229 38.10 -22.68 -42.23
CA LEU A 229 37.68 -23.92 -41.58
C LEU A 229 37.26 -23.71 -40.12
N ASP A 230 37.97 -22.88 -39.34
CA ASP A 230 37.58 -22.60 -37.95
C ASP A 230 36.42 -21.59 -37.83
N LEU A 231 36.25 -20.65 -38.77
CA LEU A 231 35.03 -19.83 -38.86
C LEU A 231 33.81 -20.66 -39.25
N ALA A 232 33.97 -21.68 -40.11
CA ALA A 232 32.93 -22.67 -40.35
C ALA A 232 32.65 -23.51 -39.08
N SER A 233 33.70 -23.92 -38.36
CA SER A 233 33.57 -24.63 -37.08
C SER A 233 32.83 -23.78 -36.03
N LEU A 234 33.17 -22.49 -35.89
CA LEU A 234 32.48 -21.52 -35.06
C LEU A 234 31.04 -21.28 -35.54
N GLY A 235 30.80 -21.19 -36.86
CA GLY A 235 29.46 -20.99 -37.41
C GLY A 235 28.50 -22.14 -37.06
N VAL A 236 28.99 -23.38 -37.12
CA VAL A 236 28.22 -24.58 -36.70
C VAL A 236 28.07 -24.61 -35.17
N LYS A 237 29.14 -24.36 -34.40
CA LYS A 237 29.09 -24.25 -32.93
C LYS A 237 28.10 -23.16 -32.49
N CYS A 238 28.06 -22.00 -33.13
CA CYS A 238 27.18 -20.87 -32.79
C CYS A 238 25.69 -21.14 -33.09
N ARG A 239 25.36 -21.99 -34.08
CA ARG A 239 24.00 -22.49 -34.27
C ARG A 239 23.60 -23.46 -33.15
N GLY A 240 24.51 -24.35 -32.75
CA GLY A 240 24.31 -25.25 -31.61
C GLY A 240 24.16 -24.51 -30.28
N LEU A 241 25.09 -23.59 -29.97
CA LEU A 241 25.13 -22.84 -28.72
C LEU A 241 23.88 -21.99 -28.49
N ARG A 242 23.34 -21.30 -29.51
CA ARG A 242 22.07 -20.57 -29.35
C ARG A 242 20.90 -21.51 -29.03
N HIS A 243 20.91 -22.74 -29.56
CA HIS A 243 19.87 -23.72 -29.26
C HIS A 243 20.05 -24.34 -27.87
N GLU A 244 21.27 -24.75 -27.49
CA GLU A 244 21.56 -25.30 -26.16
C GLU A 244 21.36 -24.23 -25.06
N GLU A 245 21.72 -22.97 -25.29
CA GLU A 245 21.44 -21.85 -24.38
C GLU A 245 19.93 -21.55 -24.28
N THR A 246 19.14 -21.77 -25.35
CA THR A 246 17.67 -21.70 -25.29
C THR A 246 17.09 -22.87 -24.50
N ILE A 247 17.57 -24.10 -24.75
CA ILE A 247 17.20 -25.30 -24.01
C ILE A 247 17.59 -25.15 -22.53
N GLN A 248 18.74 -24.56 -22.23
CA GLN A 248 19.23 -24.35 -20.87
C GLN A 248 18.36 -23.33 -20.12
N ARG A 249 18.04 -22.18 -20.73
CA ARG A 249 17.05 -21.24 -20.17
C ARG A 249 15.66 -21.89 -19.97
N GLN A 250 15.25 -22.79 -20.87
CA GLN A 250 14.01 -23.56 -20.71
C GLN A 250 14.09 -24.58 -19.57
N ARG A 251 15.22 -25.30 -19.41
CA ARG A 251 15.48 -26.21 -18.28
C ARG A 251 15.51 -25.45 -16.95
N GLU A 252 16.13 -24.28 -16.91
CA GLU A 252 16.22 -23.39 -15.75
C GLU A 252 14.86 -22.82 -15.37
N GLY A 253 14.09 -22.29 -16.34
CA GLY A 253 12.72 -21.84 -16.11
C GLY A 253 11.79 -22.98 -15.67
N LEU A 254 11.94 -24.18 -16.22
CA LEU A 254 11.21 -25.37 -15.74
C LEU A 254 11.66 -25.84 -14.36
N ALA A 255 12.94 -25.68 -14.00
CA ALA A 255 13.43 -25.96 -12.66
C ALA A 255 12.88 -24.94 -11.65
N GLU A 256 12.90 -23.64 -11.99
CA GLU A 256 12.33 -22.58 -11.16
C GLU A 256 10.81 -22.76 -10.98
N LEU A 257 10.08 -23.09 -12.04
CA LEU A 257 8.65 -23.40 -11.95
C LEU A 257 8.38 -24.64 -11.08
N ARG A 258 9.21 -25.70 -11.19
CA ARG A 258 9.12 -26.87 -10.31
C ARG A 258 9.45 -26.54 -8.86
N GLU A 259 10.41 -25.66 -8.59
CA GLU A 259 10.73 -25.17 -7.24
C GLU A 259 9.61 -24.28 -6.68
N ARG A 260 9.05 -23.36 -7.48
CA ARG A 260 7.87 -22.56 -7.12
C ARG A 260 6.67 -23.44 -6.81
N ILE A 261 6.38 -24.45 -7.64
CA ILE A 261 5.34 -25.46 -7.39
C ILE A 261 5.64 -26.21 -6.08
N LYS A 262 6.84 -26.76 -5.90
CA LYS A 262 7.26 -27.47 -4.68
C LYS A 262 7.21 -26.60 -3.41
N VAL A 263 7.38 -25.28 -3.52
CA VAL A 263 7.18 -24.31 -2.42
C VAL A 263 5.69 -24.05 -2.17
N LEU A 264 4.87 -23.94 -3.22
CA LEU A 264 3.41 -23.82 -3.11
C LEU A 264 2.78 -25.09 -2.55
N GLU A 265 3.21 -26.27 -2.99
CA GLU A 265 2.84 -27.59 -2.46
C GLU A 265 3.29 -27.76 -1.00
N LYS A 266 4.46 -27.25 -0.61
CA LYS A 266 4.87 -27.19 0.81
C LYS A 266 3.99 -26.25 1.63
N LYS A 267 3.58 -25.10 1.08
CA LYS A 267 2.64 -24.17 1.74
C LYS A 267 1.23 -24.77 1.84
N GLN A 268 0.74 -25.41 0.78
CA GLN A 268 -0.56 -26.08 0.76
C GLN A 268 -0.58 -27.33 1.63
N SER A 269 0.43 -28.21 1.58
CA SER A 269 0.53 -29.36 2.49
C SER A 269 0.71 -28.93 3.95
N SER A 270 1.37 -27.81 4.25
CA SER A 270 1.37 -27.23 5.60
C SER A 270 -0.03 -26.73 6.04
N ALA A 271 -0.84 -26.21 5.11
CA ALA A 271 -2.22 -25.81 5.37
C ALA A 271 -3.20 -27.00 5.45
N VAL A 272 -2.97 -28.06 4.67
CA VAL A 272 -3.81 -29.27 4.59
C VAL A 272 -3.48 -30.23 5.74
N MET A 273 -2.22 -30.43 6.12
CA MET A 273 -1.85 -31.16 7.35
C MET A 273 -2.45 -30.48 8.61
N LYS A 274 -2.60 -29.15 8.58
CA LYS A 274 -3.29 -28.37 9.63
C LYS A 274 -4.82 -28.32 9.52
N LYS A 275 -5.43 -28.98 8.53
CA LYS A 275 -6.89 -29.09 8.38
C LYS A 275 -7.40 -30.52 8.18
N GLY A 276 -6.51 -31.51 8.03
CA GLY A 276 -6.84 -32.90 7.70
C GLY A 276 -6.64 -33.93 8.82
N LEU A 277 -6.16 -33.54 10.01
CA LEU A 277 -5.79 -34.46 11.09
C LEU A 277 -6.55 -34.27 12.42
N GLU A 278 -7.64 -33.50 12.44
CA GLU A 278 -8.54 -33.34 13.61
C GLU A 278 -10.03 -33.72 13.43
N PRO A 279 -10.50 -34.41 12.35
CA PRO A 279 -11.85 -35.02 12.37
C PRO A 279 -11.93 -36.54 12.55
N LEU A 280 -10.82 -37.31 12.45
CA LEU A 280 -10.89 -38.73 12.08
C LEU A 280 -10.18 -39.75 13.01
N LEU A 281 -9.99 -39.42 14.29
CA LEU A 281 -9.39 -40.33 15.28
C LEU A 281 -10.13 -40.44 16.63
N LEU A 282 -11.41 -40.04 16.68
CA LEU A 282 -12.22 -40.03 17.91
C LEU A 282 -13.59 -40.73 17.73
N LEU A 283 -13.67 -41.73 16.85
CA LEU A 283 -14.87 -42.54 16.61
C LEU A 283 -14.66 -44.03 16.94
N MET A 284 -14.06 -44.37 18.09
CA MET A 284 -14.10 -45.74 18.61
C MET A 284 -13.79 -45.90 20.13
N LYS A 285 -14.68 -45.41 21.02
CA LYS A 285 -15.01 -46.07 22.33
C LYS A 285 -16.03 -45.28 23.19
N GLY A 286 -16.99 -46.02 23.77
CA GLY A 286 -17.44 -45.87 25.17
C GLY A 286 -18.21 -44.62 25.62
N SER A 287 -19.54 -44.74 25.66
CA SER A 287 -20.47 -44.01 26.56
C SER A 287 -20.34 -44.51 28.02
N PRO A 288 -20.81 -43.86 29.13
CA PRO A 288 -21.65 -42.65 29.30
C PRO A 288 -20.94 -41.54 30.17
N GLU A 289 -21.51 -40.60 30.95
CA GLU A 289 -22.88 -40.31 31.46
C GLU A 289 -23.11 -38.81 31.85
N ALA A 290 -24.03 -38.53 32.79
CA ALA A 290 -24.48 -37.25 33.36
C ALA A 290 -23.39 -36.45 34.15
N LYS A 291 -23.52 -35.13 34.42
CA LYS A 291 -24.69 -34.29 34.79
C LYS A 291 -24.41 -32.78 34.56
N GLY A 292 -25.45 -31.93 34.50
CA GLY A 292 -25.36 -30.46 34.37
C GLY A 292 -25.35 -29.98 32.92
N TRP A 293 -26.16 -29.04 32.39
CA TRP A 293 -26.99 -27.97 32.99
C TRP A 293 -26.13 -26.95 33.78
N GLU A 294 -26.04 -25.65 33.45
CA GLU A 294 -26.89 -24.81 32.57
C GLU A 294 -26.14 -23.68 31.81
N THR A 295 -26.84 -23.09 30.82
CA THR A 295 -26.98 -21.65 30.49
C THR A 295 -25.99 -20.65 31.15
N GLY A 296 -25.27 -19.77 30.45
CA GLY A 296 -25.28 -19.37 29.04
C GLY A 296 -25.90 -17.98 28.81
N LYS A 297 -25.08 -16.91 28.77
CA LYS A 297 -25.45 -15.58 28.21
C LYS A 297 -24.25 -14.67 27.95
N GLU A 298 -24.32 -13.90 26.87
CA GLU A 298 -23.34 -12.87 26.48
C GLU A 298 -23.68 -11.47 27.04
N PRO A 299 -22.74 -10.50 27.03
CA PRO A 299 -22.88 -9.21 27.73
C PRO A 299 -23.31 -8.04 26.84
N LEU A 300 -23.91 -7.00 27.45
CA LEU A 300 -23.98 -5.58 27.02
C LEU A 300 -24.77 -4.79 28.09
N PRO A 301 -24.68 -3.44 28.20
CA PRO A 301 -23.67 -2.52 27.68
C PRO A 301 -22.91 -1.75 28.78
N MET A 302 -21.75 -1.18 28.44
CA MET A 302 -20.90 -0.43 29.38
C MET A 302 -21.41 1.02 29.58
N ARG A 303 -22.09 1.30 30.70
CA ARG A 303 -22.32 2.69 31.15
C ARG A 303 -21.05 3.28 31.74
N PHE A 304 -20.41 4.22 31.01
CA PHE A 304 -19.40 5.10 31.59
C PHE A 304 -20.06 6.13 32.51
N GLY A 305 -19.95 5.92 33.82
CA GLY A 305 -20.50 6.79 34.87
C GLY A 305 -19.60 6.85 36.10
N GLY A 306 -18.27 6.83 35.89
CA GLY A 306 -17.30 6.85 36.97
C GLY A 306 -17.15 8.25 37.58
N SER A 307 -17.86 8.50 38.68
CA SER A 307 -17.39 9.49 39.66
C SER A 307 -16.11 8.95 40.28
N ILE A 308 -15.00 9.68 40.15
CA ILE A 308 -13.73 9.29 40.76
C ILE A 308 -13.74 9.79 42.21
N ASP A 309 -14.43 9.06 43.08
CA ASP A 309 -14.46 9.33 44.51
C ASP A 309 -13.17 8.82 45.16
N LEU A 310 -12.08 9.59 44.97
CA LEU A 310 -10.73 9.25 45.41
C LEU A 310 -10.57 9.51 46.92
N SER A 311 -11.35 8.77 47.70
CA SER A 311 -11.39 8.74 49.16
C SER A 311 -10.12 8.12 49.77
N LEU A 312 -8.99 8.79 49.56
CA LEU A 312 -7.71 8.49 50.21
C LEU A 312 -7.85 8.76 51.71
N SER A 313 -8.32 7.76 52.46
CA SER A 313 -8.49 7.79 53.90
C SER A 313 -7.14 7.81 54.62
N VAL A 314 -6.50 8.97 54.62
CA VAL A 314 -5.37 9.27 55.52
C VAL A 314 -5.95 9.41 56.92
N GLN A 315 -5.85 8.34 57.72
CA GLN A 315 -6.09 8.42 59.16
C GLN A 315 -5.02 9.32 59.78
N VAL A 316 -5.36 10.58 60.02
CA VAL A 316 -4.56 11.47 60.88
C VAL A 316 -4.98 11.19 62.33
N PRO A 317 -4.06 10.78 63.22
CA PRO A 317 -4.38 10.61 64.64
C PRO A 317 -4.82 11.95 65.25
N ASP A 318 -5.94 11.93 65.98
CA ASP A 318 -6.44 13.12 66.66
C ASP A 318 -5.53 13.46 67.86
N GLY A 319 -4.76 14.54 67.73
CA GLY A 319 -3.69 14.85 68.69
C GLY A 319 -2.84 16.07 68.34
N VAL A 320 -3.17 17.20 68.96
CA VAL A 320 -2.26 18.34 69.26
C VAL A 320 -1.51 18.98 68.08
N TRP A 321 -2.18 19.89 67.36
CA TRP A 321 -1.54 20.88 66.47
C TRP A 321 -1.96 22.31 66.80
N HIS A 322 -1.57 22.81 67.98
CA HIS A 322 -1.79 24.21 68.35
C HIS A 322 -0.78 25.15 67.68
N GLY A 323 -1.25 26.28 67.15
CA GLY A 323 -0.43 27.43 66.79
C GLY A 323 0.07 27.44 65.34
N ALA A 324 1.24 26.86 65.08
CA ALA A 324 2.03 27.18 63.89
C ALA A 324 1.54 26.53 62.58
N ALA A 325 1.43 25.19 62.54
CA ALA A 325 1.22 24.46 61.29
C ALA A 325 -0.07 24.81 60.54
N SER A 326 -1.13 25.22 61.25
CA SER A 326 -2.41 25.61 60.65
C SER A 326 -2.26 26.83 59.71
N SER A 327 -1.31 27.73 59.97
CA SER A 327 -1.06 28.89 59.11
C SER A 327 -0.39 28.51 57.78
N GLU A 328 0.58 27.59 57.82
CA GLU A 328 1.32 27.14 56.63
C GLU A 328 0.47 26.21 55.74
N VAL A 329 -0.35 25.36 56.35
CA VAL A 329 -1.33 24.51 55.65
C VAL A 329 -2.43 25.37 55.01
N SER A 330 -2.90 26.42 55.68
CA SER A 330 -3.84 27.39 55.09
C SER A 330 -3.21 28.12 53.90
N GLY A 331 -1.99 28.65 54.05
CA GLY A 331 -1.29 29.38 52.99
C GLY A 331 -0.94 28.54 51.76
N THR A 332 -0.68 27.25 51.91
CA THR A 332 -0.45 26.34 50.77
C THR A 332 -1.74 25.98 50.04
N MET A 333 -2.84 25.72 50.77
CA MET A 333 -4.16 25.48 50.17
C MET A 333 -4.69 26.71 49.42
N ASP A 334 -4.41 27.91 49.93
CA ASP A 334 -4.70 29.19 49.29
C ASP A 334 -4.02 29.37 47.93
N ILE A 335 -2.76 28.93 47.80
CA ILE A 335 -2.01 28.98 46.54
C ILE A 335 -2.58 27.97 45.54
N CYS A 336 -2.91 26.76 46.00
CA CYS A 336 -3.54 25.72 45.16
C CYS A 336 -4.90 26.16 44.60
N GLU A 337 -5.76 26.80 45.41
CA GLU A 337 -7.02 27.36 44.91
C GLU A 337 -6.77 28.45 43.87
N LYS A 338 -5.84 29.39 44.13
CA LYS A 338 -5.52 30.44 43.16
C LYS A 338 -5.05 29.86 41.82
N MET A 339 -4.12 28.89 41.86
CA MET A 339 -3.63 28.23 40.64
C MET A 339 -4.75 27.51 39.87
N TYR A 340 -5.67 26.85 40.57
CA TYR A 340 -6.85 26.23 39.95
C TYR A 340 -7.73 27.28 39.25
N LEU A 341 -8.03 28.40 39.90
CA LEU A 341 -8.86 29.47 39.33
C LEU A 341 -8.17 30.19 38.17
N ASP A 342 -6.86 30.44 38.25
CA ASP A 342 -6.06 31.04 37.17
C ASP A 342 -6.05 30.13 35.91
N VAL A 343 -5.86 28.81 36.09
CA VAL A 343 -5.91 27.81 35.00
C VAL A 343 -7.32 27.66 34.43
N LEU A 344 -8.35 27.54 35.27
CA LEU A 344 -9.74 27.40 34.85
C LEU A 344 -10.20 28.66 34.09
N GLY A 345 -9.80 29.85 34.55
CA GLY A 345 -10.08 31.12 33.88
C GLY A 345 -9.33 31.29 32.57
N ALA A 346 -8.08 30.82 32.48
CA ALA A 346 -7.33 30.78 31.22
C ALA A 346 -7.98 29.83 30.20
N LEU A 347 -8.43 28.65 30.65
CA LEU A 347 -9.14 27.69 29.81
C LEU A 347 -10.51 28.22 29.36
N GLY A 348 -11.24 28.91 30.24
CA GLY A 348 -12.48 29.61 29.90
C GLY A 348 -12.30 30.66 28.81
N ARG A 349 -11.26 31.51 28.91
CA ARG A 349 -10.91 32.49 27.87
C ARG A 349 -10.54 31.81 26.54
N LEU A 350 -9.72 30.75 26.58
CA LEU A 350 -9.32 29.99 25.38
C LEU A 350 -10.52 29.30 24.70
N MET A 351 -11.52 28.87 25.46
CA MET A 351 -12.75 28.23 24.97
C MET A 351 -13.88 29.23 24.66
N GLU A 352 -13.63 30.53 24.74
CA GLU A 352 -14.60 31.63 24.53
C GLU A 352 -15.83 31.55 25.45
N VAL A 353 -15.68 31.00 26.65
CA VAL A 353 -16.77 30.94 27.65
C VAL A 353 -16.78 32.25 28.43
N LYS A 354 -17.83 33.06 28.23
CA LYS A 354 -17.90 34.48 28.64
C LYS A 354 -17.71 34.71 30.14
N ALA A 355 -18.18 33.78 30.97
CA ALA A 355 -17.89 33.70 32.40
C ALA A 355 -18.01 32.23 32.83
N LEU A 356 -17.24 31.83 33.83
CA LEU A 356 -17.38 30.56 34.54
C LEU A 356 -17.85 30.91 35.95
N SER A 357 -18.92 30.27 36.41
CA SER A 357 -19.67 30.70 37.59
C SER A 357 -19.06 30.22 38.91
N GLY A 358 -18.22 29.19 38.90
CA GLY A 358 -17.52 28.62 40.06
C GLY A 358 -16.24 29.36 40.47
N MET A 359 -16.07 30.61 40.04
CA MET A 359 -14.85 31.41 40.21
C MET A 359 -14.66 32.03 41.60
N GLU A 360 -15.63 31.85 42.50
CA GLU A 360 -15.59 32.34 43.88
C GLU A 360 -14.56 31.55 44.71
N SER A 361 -13.88 32.20 45.66
CA SER A 361 -12.88 31.59 46.54
C SER A 361 -13.52 30.98 47.79
N LEU A 362 -13.15 29.74 48.13
CA LEU A 362 -13.81 28.96 49.20
C LEU A 362 -13.46 29.42 50.63
N LYS A 363 -12.43 30.27 50.80
CA LYS A 363 -11.81 30.60 52.10
C LYS A 363 -12.81 31.01 53.18
N TRP A 364 -13.73 31.92 52.84
CA TRP A 364 -14.64 32.60 53.77
C TRP A 364 -16.10 32.11 53.69
N LEU A 365 -16.38 31.11 52.85
CA LEU A 365 -17.75 30.62 52.65
C LEU A 365 -18.18 29.60 53.74
N PRO A 366 -19.45 29.60 54.18
CA PRO A 366 -20.08 28.50 54.91
C PRO A 366 -20.07 27.18 54.13
N ARG A 367 -20.22 26.04 54.81
CA ARG A 367 -20.18 24.68 54.22
C ARG A 367 -21.14 24.53 53.02
N ASP A 368 -22.40 24.92 53.23
CA ASP A 368 -23.48 24.86 52.25
C ASP A 368 -23.22 25.73 51.01
N GLU A 369 -22.37 26.76 51.12
CA GLU A 369 -21.97 27.61 50.00
C GLU A 369 -20.74 27.06 49.28
N ARG A 370 -19.79 26.45 50.01
CA ARG A 370 -18.70 25.68 49.40
C ARG A 370 -19.22 24.54 48.53
N GLU A 371 -20.28 23.85 48.98
CA GLU A 371 -20.93 22.78 48.21
C GLU A 371 -21.60 23.31 46.93
N LYS A 372 -22.27 24.48 46.98
CA LYS A 372 -22.82 25.16 45.79
C LYS A 372 -21.72 25.57 44.80
N VAL A 373 -20.63 26.17 45.28
CA VAL A 373 -19.48 26.55 44.44
C VAL A 373 -18.79 25.30 43.86
N GLY A 374 -18.69 24.20 44.61
CA GLY A 374 -18.19 22.91 44.12
C GLY A 374 -19.03 22.35 42.97
N LEU A 375 -20.35 22.26 43.15
CA LEU A 375 -21.30 21.86 42.08
C LEU A 375 -21.22 22.77 40.86
N GLN A 376 -20.95 24.07 41.05
CA GLN A 376 -20.83 25.01 39.94
C GLN A 376 -19.48 24.87 39.20
N ARG A 377 -18.36 24.69 39.93
CA ARG A 377 -17.06 24.34 39.35
C ARG A 377 -17.13 23.04 38.54
N GLN A 378 -17.92 22.06 38.97
CA GLN A 378 -18.16 20.84 38.20
C GLN A 378 -18.89 21.13 36.88
N LYS A 379 -20.02 21.86 36.90
CA LYS A 379 -20.76 22.24 35.68
C LYS A 379 -19.89 23.03 34.69
N ASP A 380 -19.06 23.93 35.21
CA ASP A 380 -18.11 24.72 34.42
C ASP A 380 -17.07 23.81 33.74
N LEU A 381 -16.50 22.84 34.46
CA LEU A 381 -15.59 21.82 33.90
C LEU A 381 -16.27 20.94 32.85
N GLU A 382 -17.51 20.50 33.08
CA GLU A 382 -18.30 19.70 32.13
C GLU A 382 -18.57 20.49 30.83
N LEU A 383 -18.92 21.77 30.93
CA LEU A 383 -19.12 22.68 29.80
C LEU A 383 -17.82 22.87 28.99
N LEU A 384 -16.70 23.13 29.66
CA LEU A 384 -15.39 23.25 29.02
C LEU A 384 -14.98 21.95 28.33
N TYR A 385 -15.14 20.82 29.01
CA TYR A 385 -14.83 19.50 28.47
C TYR A 385 -15.68 19.16 27.23
N HIS A 386 -16.97 19.52 27.24
CA HIS A 386 -17.83 19.39 26.06
C HIS A 386 -17.37 20.29 24.91
N LYS A 387 -17.02 21.56 25.16
CA LYS A 387 -16.46 22.47 24.13
C LYS A 387 -15.14 21.91 23.55
N ILE A 388 -14.23 21.44 24.40
CA ILE A 388 -12.96 20.83 23.99
C ILE A 388 -13.20 19.59 23.12
N ARG A 389 -14.11 18.70 23.52
CA ARG A 389 -14.51 17.51 22.75
C ARG A 389 -15.06 17.89 21.37
N ASN A 390 -15.95 18.88 21.31
CA ASN A 390 -16.55 19.35 20.06
C ASN A 390 -15.51 20.01 19.13
N LEU A 391 -14.55 20.77 19.69
CA LEU A 391 -13.44 21.35 18.92
C LEU A 391 -12.50 20.26 18.39
N LYS A 392 -12.13 19.27 19.23
CA LYS A 392 -11.34 18.11 18.81
C LYS A 392 -12.00 17.40 17.62
N SER A 393 -13.28 17.02 17.73
CA SER A 393 -13.97 16.33 16.63
C SER A 393 -14.42 17.25 15.49
N CYS A 394 -14.22 18.56 15.59
CA CYS A 394 -14.25 19.48 14.44
C CYS A 394 -12.89 19.52 13.71
N LEU A 395 -11.79 19.47 14.47
CA LEU A 395 -10.43 19.40 13.93
C LEU A 395 -10.17 18.06 13.22
N GLU A 396 -10.57 16.93 13.82
CA GLU A 396 -10.43 15.58 13.23
C GLU A 396 -11.09 15.52 11.84
N ARG A 397 -12.36 15.96 11.71
CA ARG A 397 -13.07 16.04 10.42
C ARG A 397 -12.44 17.01 9.42
N LYS A 398 -11.83 18.11 9.88
CA LYS A 398 -11.08 19.03 9.01
C LYS A 398 -9.78 18.40 8.50
N GLU A 399 -9.08 17.62 9.33
CA GLU A 399 -7.91 16.87 8.85
C GLU A 399 -8.29 15.80 7.84
N GLU A 400 -9.40 15.08 8.04
CA GLU A 400 -9.92 14.10 7.07
C GLU A 400 -10.25 14.74 5.73
N MET A 401 -10.94 15.90 5.75
CA MET A 401 -11.20 16.71 4.56
C MET A 401 -9.90 17.15 3.86
N LEU A 402 -8.88 17.59 4.62
CA LEU A 402 -7.58 17.97 4.07
C LEU A 402 -6.78 16.78 3.51
N LYS A 403 -6.88 15.59 4.13
CA LYS A 403 -6.32 14.33 3.59
C LYS A 403 -7.00 13.98 2.25
N GLY A 404 -8.32 14.19 2.14
CA GLY A 404 -9.09 14.07 0.90
C GLY A 404 -8.60 15.04 -0.19
N TYR A 405 -8.58 16.35 0.08
CA TYR A 405 -8.10 17.35 -0.88
C TYR A 405 -6.66 17.11 -1.34
N LYS A 406 -5.78 16.65 -0.43
CA LYS A 406 -4.42 16.23 -0.77
C LYS A 406 -4.43 15.08 -1.78
N GLY A 407 -5.21 14.03 -1.53
CA GLY A 407 -5.39 12.92 -2.47
C GLY A 407 -5.87 13.38 -3.85
N SER A 408 -6.86 14.29 -3.90
CA SER A 408 -7.35 14.88 -5.15
C SER A 408 -6.29 15.73 -5.89
N MET A 409 -5.43 16.46 -5.16
CA MET A 409 -4.30 17.17 -5.78
C MET A 409 -3.24 16.20 -6.35
N GLU A 410 -2.95 15.10 -5.67
CA GLU A 410 -2.06 14.06 -6.20
C GLU A 410 -2.65 13.39 -7.45
N GLN A 411 -3.95 13.05 -7.45
CA GLN A 411 -4.67 12.57 -8.65
C GLN A 411 -4.62 13.59 -9.80
N LEU A 412 -4.83 14.89 -9.52
CA LEU A 412 -4.76 15.94 -10.54
C LEU A 412 -3.36 16.08 -11.15
N ARG A 413 -2.29 15.87 -10.37
CA ARG A 413 -0.91 15.83 -10.89
C ARG A 413 -0.68 14.61 -11.79
N LEU A 414 -1.17 13.43 -11.42
CA LEU A 414 -1.10 12.23 -12.24
C LEU A 414 -1.88 12.41 -13.56
N ASN A 415 -3.08 12.95 -13.50
CA ASN A 415 -3.91 13.23 -14.68
C ASN A 415 -3.28 14.28 -15.61
N LYS A 416 -2.59 15.28 -15.06
CA LYS A 416 -1.81 16.25 -15.86
C LYS A 416 -0.58 15.59 -16.52
N ALA A 417 -0.02 14.55 -15.92
CA ALA A 417 1.12 13.79 -16.47
C ALA A 417 0.70 12.69 -17.46
N SER A 418 -0.52 12.15 -17.40
CA SER A 418 -1.09 11.33 -18.48
C SER A 418 -1.54 12.17 -19.66
N LEU A 419 -2.18 13.32 -19.42
CA LEU A 419 -2.56 14.26 -20.49
C LEU A 419 -1.36 14.71 -21.33
N ARG A 420 -0.23 15.05 -20.68
CA ARG A 420 1.01 15.41 -21.39
C ARG A 420 1.54 14.30 -22.28
N ARG A 421 1.61 13.05 -21.78
CA ARG A 421 2.03 11.89 -22.59
C ARG A 421 1.09 11.65 -23.77
N CYS A 422 -0.22 11.79 -23.57
CA CYS A 422 -1.20 11.71 -24.66
C CYS A 422 -1.01 12.84 -25.70
N GLN A 423 -0.70 14.06 -25.27
CA GLN A 423 -0.36 15.17 -26.18
C GLN A 423 0.95 14.92 -26.95
N GLU A 424 1.97 14.34 -26.29
CA GLU A 424 3.24 13.94 -26.91
C GLU A 424 3.06 12.79 -27.92
N GLU A 425 2.17 11.83 -27.65
CA GLU A 425 1.81 10.76 -28.59
C GLU A 425 0.96 11.25 -29.76
N MET A 426 -0.01 12.15 -29.53
CA MET A 426 -0.77 12.81 -30.59
C MET A 426 0.14 13.58 -31.55
N ALA A 427 1.07 14.39 -31.04
CA ALA A 427 2.02 15.12 -31.88
C ALA A 427 2.90 14.18 -32.73
N ARG A 428 3.34 13.04 -32.17
CA ARG A 428 4.11 12.02 -32.92
C ARG A 428 3.27 11.35 -34.02
N LEU A 429 1.98 11.11 -33.79
CA LEU A 429 1.06 10.54 -34.78
C LEU A 429 0.70 11.56 -35.86
N GLU A 430 0.64 12.84 -35.53
CA GLU A 430 0.52 13.94 -36.50
C GLU A 430 1.78 14.02 -37.38
N ASP A 431 2.99 14.04 -36.79
CA ASP A 431 4.26 13.99 -37.52
C ASP A 431 4.35 12.79 -38.47
N GLU A 432 3.95 11.59 -38.02
CA GLU A 432 3.95 10.38 -38.85
C GLU A 432 2.91 10.45 -39.97
N ALA A 433 1.71 10.98 -39.71
CA ALA A 433 0.69 11.18 -40.73
C ALA A 433 1.14 12.17 -41.81
N TYR A 434 1.92 13.20 -41.47
CA TYR A 434 2.56 14.08 -42.44
C TYR A 434 3.63 13.34 -43.27
N ARG A 435 4.55 12.59 -42.64
CA ARG A 435 5.54 11.77 -43.36
C ARG A 435 4.90 10.77 -44.32
N GLU A 436 3.90 10.03 -43.86
CA GLU A 436 3.15 9.10 -44.69
C GLU A 436 2.43 9.82 -45.86
N ALA A 437 1.96 11.05 -45.68
CA ALA A 437 1.31 11.82 -46.74
C ALA A 437 2.33 12.28 -47.81
N GLU A 438 3.54 12.68 -47.41
CA GLU A 438 4.64 13.00 -48.32
C GLU A 438 5.10 11.77 -49.12
N GLU A 439 5.30 10.62 -48.46
CA GLU A 439 5.65 9.37 -49.15
C GLU A 439 4.56 8.96 -50.14
N LYS A 440 3.28 9.02 -49.74
CA LYS A 440 2.14 8.72 -50.63
C LYS A 440 2.04 9.69 -51.80
N ALA A 441 2.51 10.93 -51.68
CA ALA A 441 2.59 11.87 -52.79
C ALA A 441 3.73 11.49 -53.77
N LEU A 442 4.93 11.22 -53.26
CA LEU A 442 6.08 10.80 -54.06
C LEU A 442 5.83 9.48 -54.81
N LEU A 443 5.19 8.50 -54.15
CA LEU A 443 4.81 7.22 -54.75
C LEU A 443 3.76 7.37 -55.86
N ARG A 444 2.80 8.31 -55.73
CA ARG A 444 1.86 8.64 -56.80
C ARG A 444 2.58 9.27 -57.99
N GLU A 445 3.47 10.22 -57.75
CA GLU A 445 4.24 10.88 -58.81
C GLU A 445 5.14 9.88 -59.57
N ALA A 446 5.76 8.92 -58.86
CA ALA A 446 6.52 7.83 -59.47
C ALA A 446 5.63 6.86 -60.29
N LEU A 447 4.42 6.56 -59.79
CA LEU A 447 3.43 5.76 -60.51
C LEU A 447 2.94 6.46 -61.77
N GLU A 448 2.68 7.77 -61.73
CA GLU A 448 2.28 8.56 -62.89
C GLU A 448 3.40 8.63 -63.95
N ARG A 449 4.66 8.85 -63.53
CA ARG A 449 5.83 8.79 -64.43
C ARG A 449 5.96 7.44 -65.15
N THR A 450 5.84 6.33 -64.41
CA THR A 450 5.99 4.98 -64.98
C THR A 450 4.79 4.59 -65.86
N GLN A 451 3.57 5.02 -65.53
CA GLN A 451 2.41 4.90 -66.43
C GLN A 451 2.59 5.71 -67.72
N LEU A 452 3.14 6.92 -67.64
CA LEU A 452 3.44 7.76 -68.81
C LEU A 452 4.44 7.05 -69.74
N GLN A 453 5.57 6.57 -69.19
CA GLN A 453 6.58 5.80 -69.93
C GLN A 453 5.98 4.56 -70.61
N LEU A 454 5.24 3.73 -69.86
CA LEU A 454 4.57 2.56 -70.41
C LEU A 454 3.55 2.92 -71.51
N SER A 455 2.90 4.08 -71.44
CA SER A 455 2.01 4.58 -72.49
C SER A 455 2.76 4.99 -73.76
N GLN A 456 3.99 5.51 -73.63
CA GLN A 456 4.86 5.87 -74.75
C GLN A 456 5.42 4.61 -75.42
N GLU A 457 5.93 3.64 -74.65
CA GLU A 457 6.39 2.35 -75.17
C GLU A 457 5.27 1.60 -75.92
N LYS A 458 4.05 1.56 -75.37
CA LYS A 458 2.89 0.96 -76.05
C LYS A 458 2.59 1.61 -77.41
N LYS A 459 2.71 2.94 -77.52
CA LYS A 459 2.55 3.67 -78.80
C LYS A 459 3.68 3.35 -79.78
N LEU A 460 4.93 3.31 -79.32
CA LEU A 460 6.09 2.94 -80.14
C LEU A 460 5.99 1.49 -80.65
N LEU A 461 5.58 0.55 -79.79
CA LEU A 461 5.34 -0.85 -80.17
C LEU A 461 4.17 -1.01 -81.14
N GLN A 462 3.14 -0.16 -81.07
CA GLN A 462 2.06 -0.12 -82.07
C GLN A 462 2.57 0.41 -83.41
N ALA A 463 3.30 1.53 -83.43
CA ALA A 463 3.90 2.07 -84.66
C ALA A 463 4.87 1.08 -85.33
N ALA A 464 5.74 0.43 -84.54
CA ALA A 464 6.67 -0.60 -85.02
C ALA A 464 6.00 -1.88 -85.54
N ARG A 465 4.74 -2.16 -85.15
CA ARG A 465 3.91 -3.22 -85.75
C ARG A 465 3.29 -2.76 -87.07
N VAL A 466 2.84 -1.51 -87.17
CA VAL A 466 2.27 -0.95 -88.42
C VAL A 466 3.34 -0.82 -89.51
N HIS A 467 4.59 -0.51 -89.18
CA HIS A 467 5.72 -0.51 -90.12
C HIS A 467 6.32 -1.92 -90.41
N LYS A 468 5.64 -3.00 -90.01
CA LYS A 468 6.01 -4.39 -90.34
C LYS A 468 4.96 -5.10 -91.21
N VAL A 469 4.07 -4.32 -91.83
CA VAL A 469 3.06 -4.72 -92.82
C VAL A 469 3.28 -3.89 -94.08
#